data_AF-A0A382L0X9-F1
#
_entry.id   AF-A0A382L0X9-F1
#
_cell.length_a   1.000
_cell.length_b   1.000
_cell.length_c   1.000
_cell.angle_alpha   90.00
_cell.angle_beta   90.00
_cell.angle_gamma   90.00
#
_symmetry.space_group_name_H-M   'P 1'
#
loop_
_entity.id
_entity.type
_entity.pdbx_description
1 polymer ?
#
loop_
_entity_poly.entity_id
_entity_poly.type
_entity_poly.pdbx_seq_one_letter_code
_entity_poly.pdbx_strand_id
1 'polypeptide(L)' 'MRASKYLLATVKETPADAEIISHRLMLRAGMIRKLASGLYIWLPLGQ' A
#
# COMPACT_ATOMS: atom_id res chain seq x y z
N MET A 1 -6.28 -17.11 -4.92
CA MET A 1 -5.09 -17.36 -4.07
C MET A 1 -5.51 -17.47 -2.61
N ARG A 2 -4.78 -18.21 -1.77
CA ARG A 2 -5.03 -18.21 -0.31
C ARG A 2 -4.32 -17.02 0.33
N ALA A 3 -5.03 -16.24 1.16
CA ALA A 3 -4.47 -15.05 1.81
C ALA A 3 -3.20 -15.35 2.61
N SER A 4 -3.12 -16.52 3.26
CA SER A 4 -1.95 -16.97 4.02
C SER A 4 -0.69 -17.22 3.18
N LYS A 5 -0.83 -17.36 1.86
CA LYS A 5 0.29 -17.55 0.92
C LYS A 5 0.54 -16.32 0.05
N TYR A 6 -0.13 -15.21 0.35
CA TYR A 6 -0.07 -13.99 -0.44
C TYR A 6 0.53 -12.86 0.38
N LEU A 7 1.32 -12.01 -0.28
CA LEU A 7 1.92 -10.86 0.38
C LEU A 7 0.86 -9.77 0.59
N LEU A 8 0.22 -9.78 1.76
CA LEU A 8 -0.74 -8.79 2.21
C LEU A 8 -0.11 -7.93 3.31
N ALA A 9 0.45 -6.79 2.93
CA ALA A 9 1.14 -5.86 3.82
C ALA A 9 0.22 -4.72 4.27
N THR A 10 -0.92 -5.05 4.87
CA THR A 10 -1.88 -4.03 5.33
C THR A 10 -1.36 -3.29 6.57
N VAL A 11 -1.68 -2.00 6.69
CA VAL A 11 -1.30 -1.19 7.85
C VAL A 11 -2.52 -0.62 8.56
N LYS A 12 -2.49 -0.63 9.89
CA LYS A 12 -3.58 -0.11 10.73
C LYS A 12 -3.65 1.42 10.68
N GLU A 13 -2.50 2.07 10.65
CA GLU A 13 -2.39 3.52 10.66
C GLU A 13 -2.23 4.07 9.25
N THR A 14 -2.78 5.26 9.05
CA THR A 14 -2.64 6.00 7.80
C THR A 14 -1.32 6.78 7.85
N PRO A 15 -0.43 6.61 6.85
CA PRO A 15 0.73 7.50 6.73
C PRO A 15 0.28 8.96 6.60
N ALA A 16 0.86 9.85 7.42
CA ALA A 16 0.49 11.27 7.46
C ALA A 16 0.71 11.98 6.12
N ASP A 17 1.65 11.48 5.32
CA ASP A 17 2.04 11.99 4.00
C ASP A 17 0.93 11.85 2.92
N ALA A 18 -0.13 11.07 3.20
CA ALA A 18 -1.17 10.76 2.22
C ALA A 18 -2.36 11.72 2.34
N GLU A 19 -2.33 12.78 1.52
CA GLU A 19 -3.40 13.80 1.45
C GLU A 19 -4.68 13.27 0.79
N ILE A 20 -4.55 12.54 -0.33
CA ILE A 20 -5.70 12.05 -1.11
C ILE A 20 -6.19 10.71 -0.57
N ILE A 21 -7.52 10.53 -0.52
CA ILE A 21 -8.17 9.30 -0.02
C ILE A 21 -7.73 8.05 -0.80
N SER A 22 -7.63 8.12 -2.12
CA SER A 22 -7.15 6.99 -2.95
C SER A 22 -5.74 6.56 -2.55
N HIS A 23 -4.81 7.51 -2.46
CA HIS A 23 -3.44 7.27 -2.04
C HIS A 23 -3.37 6.63 -0.63
N ARG A 24 -4.14 7.16 0.30
CA ARG A 24 -4.28 6.63 1.66
C ARG A 24 -4.76 5.19 1.68
N LEU A 25 -5.77 4.85 0.88
CA LEU A 25 -6.31 3.50 0.80
C LEU A 25 -5.32 2.53 0.16
N MET A 26 -4.65 2.92 -0.93
CA MET A 26 -3.65 2.07 -1.60
C MET A 26 -2.46 1.75 -0.68
N LEU A 27 -2.01 2.71 0.13
CA LEU A 27 -0.98 2.47 1.15
C LEU A 27 -1.49 1.55 2.27
N ARG A 28 -2.71 1.81 2.78
CA ARG A 28 -3.30 1.00 3.87
C ARG A 28 -3.57 -0.44 3.49
N ALA A 29 -4.04 -0.66 2.26
CA ALA A 29 -4.33 -1.98 1.72
C ALA A 29 -3.05 -2.75 1.36
N GLY A 30 -1.88 -2.11 1.36
CA GLY A 30 -0.63 -2.73 0.92
C GLY A 30 -0.61 -2.98 -0.58
N MET A 31 -1.22 -2.09 -1.38
CA MET A 31 -1.17 -2.12 -2.85
C MET A 31 0.09 -1.44 -3.38
N ILE A 32 0.55 -0.39 -2.69
CA ILE A 32 1.77 0.35 -3.03
C ILE A 32 2.64 0.57 -1.80
N ARG A 33 3.94 0.75 -2.01
CA ARG A 33 4.89 1.14 -0.97
C ARG A 33 5.78 2.28 -1.47
N LYS A 34 5.93 3.32 -0.63
CA LYS A 34 6.81 4.46 -0.90
C LYS A 34 8.28 4.02 -0.78
N LEU A 35 9.08 4.26 -1.81
CA LEU A 35 10.54 4.09 -1.80
C LEU A 35 11.24 5.41 -1.50
N ALA A 36 10.80 6.49 -2.15
CA ALA A 36 11.33 7.85 -2.02
C ALA A 36 10.21 8.87 -2.24
N SER A 37 10.50 10.16 -2.11
CA SER A 37 9.52 11.22 -2.40
C SER A 37 9.01 11.09 -3.84
N GLY A 38 7.71 10.85 -4.01
CA GLY A 38 7.07 10.64 -5.31
C GLY A 38 7.33 9.28 -5.98
N LEU A 39 8.16 8.41 -5.40
CA LEU A 39 8.48 7.10 -5.96
C LEU A 39 7.79 5.98 -5.18
N TYR A 40 7.00 5.18 -5.89
CA TYR A 40 6.24 4.06 -5.34
C TYR A 40 6.53 2.78 -6.11
N ILE A 41 6.51 1.66 -5.40
CA ILE A 41 6.49 0.32 -6.00
C ILE A 41 5.12 -0.30 -5.82
N TRP A 42 4.70 -1.06 -6.82
CA TRP A 42 3.50 -1.87 -6.76
C TRP A 42 3.81 -3.17 -6.02
N LEU A 43 2.98 -3.48 -5.04
CA LEU A 43 2.97 -4.76 -4.36
C LEU A 43 2.05 -5.73 -5.13
N PRO A 44 2.12 -7.04 -4.88
CA PRO A 44 1.33 -8.03 -5.63
C PRO A 44 -0.17 -7.71 -5.71
N LEU A 45 -0.74 -7.06 -4.67
CA LEU A 45 -2.15 -6.67 -4.63
C LEU A 45 -2.51 -5.52 -5.59
N GLY A 46 -1.53 -4.73 -6.02
CA GLY A 46 -1.71 -3.60 -6.92
C GLY A 46 -1.46 -3.91 -8.40
N GLN A 47 -1.04 -5.14 -8.73
CA GLN A 47 -0.88 -5.62 -10.11
C GLN A 47 -2.16 -6.28 -10.64
#